data_AF-A0A258J2U0-F1
#
_entry.id   AF-A0A258J2U0-F1
#
_cell.length_a   1.000
_cell.length_b   1.000
_cell.length_c   1.000
_cell.angle_alpha   90.00
_cell.angle_beta   90.00
_cell.angle_gamma   90.00
#
_symmetry.space_group_name_H-M   'P 1'
#
loop_
_entity.id
_entity.type
_entity.pdbx_description
1 polymer ?
#
loop_
_entity_poly.entity_id
_entity_poly.type
_entity_poly.pdbx_seq_one_letter_code
_entity_poly.pdbx_strand_id
1 'polypeptide(L)'
;MSGRKRTFYGRPQILTPDASHPITITKCSSVVIVKKGQLHIARTGAALTLAEASYPPVHYIPPQDIDMSLLERSQHTTYCPYKGEASYYRIPALGEPGLNSVWTYETPFETVSEIAGYLAFYRTDYRLSLLTRPQPTAHNSRPILRMNRWYSYVVNIIRKRNVRNLSRPPFMASNWKE
;
A
#
# COMPACT_ATOMS: atom_id res chain seq x y z
N MET A 1 12.29 -1.89 54.87
CA MET A 1 12.42 -2.88 53.78
C MET A 1 11.02 -3.28 53.32
N SER A 2 10.51 -2.68 52.25
CA SER A 2 9.21 -3.04 51.66
C SER A 2 9.48 -3.61 50.28
N GLY A 3 9.39 -4.94 50.16
CA GLY A 3 9.57 -5.65 48.91
C GLY A 3 8.45 -5.30 47.95
N ARG A 4 8.78 -4.63 46.85
CA ARG A 4 7.87 -4.45 45.71
C ARG A 4 7.50 -5.84 45.19
N LYS A 5 6.23 -6.20 45.33
CA LYS A 5 5.63 -7.36 44.67
C LYS A 5 5.86 -7.22 43.16
N ARG A 6 6.69 -8.09 42.58
CA ARG A 6 6.80 -8.26 41.14
C ARG A 6 5.44 -8.76 40.63
N THR A 7 4.69 -7.91 39.96
CA THR A 7 3.51 -8.32 39.21
C THR A 7 3.98 -9.20 38.04
N PHE A 8 3.63 -10.48 38.07
CA PHE A 8 3.77 -11.38 36.93
C PHE A 8 2.78 -10.93 35.85
N TYR A 9 3.22 -10.09 34.92
CA TYR A 9 2.56 -9.98 33.63
C TYR A 9 2.79 -11.33 32.91
N GLY A 10 1.71 -12.04 32.59
CA GLY A 10 1.77 -13.34 31.93
C GLY A 10 2.58 -13.27 30.63
N ARG A 11 3.28 -14.35 30.27
CA ARG A 11 4.03 -14.40 29.01
C ARG A 11 3.07 -14.09 27.84
N PRO A 12 3.45 -13.23 26.89
CA PRO A 12 2.61 -12.96 25.74
C PRO A 12 2.34 -14.26 24.98
N GLN A 13 1.07 -14.49 24.62
CA GLN A 13 0.65 -15.71 23.94
C GLN A 13 1.25 -15.77 22.53
N ILE A 14 1.78 -16.94 22.16
CA ILE A 14 2.26 -17.23 20.80
C ILE A 14 1.28 -18.21 20.17
N LEU A 15 0.78 -17.89 18.98
CA LEU A 15 -0.17 -18.68 18.21
C LEU A 15 0.47 -19.11 16.89
N THR A 16 0.16 -20.33 16.46
CA THR A 16 0.56 -20.87 15.17
C THR A 16 -0.60 -20.69 14.19
N PRO A 17 -0.38 -20.17 12.97
CA PRO A 17 -1.45 -20.08 11.97
C PRO A 17 -2.02 -21.46 11.64
N ASP A 18 -3.34 -21.56 11.51
CA ASP A 18 -4.04 -22.80 11.20
C ASP A 18 -5.25 -22.53 10.28
N ALA A 19 -6.12 -23.53 10.07
CA ALA A 19 -7.29 -23.38 9.20
C ALA A 19 -8.32 -22.36 9.71
N SER A 20 -8.37 -22.09 11.02
CA SER A 20 -9.26 -21.09 11.61
C SER A 20 -8.70 -19.66 11.49
N HIS A 21 -7.37 -19.51 11.45
CA HIS A 21 -6.68 -18.24 11.25
C HIS A 21 -5.50 -18.41 10.28
N PRO A 22 -5.76 -18.58 8.98
CA PRO A 22 -4.71 -18.88 8.02
C PRO A 22 -3.86 -17.64 7.74
N ILE A 23 -2.55 -17.82 7.68
CA ILE A 23 -1.60 -16.83 7.19
C ILE A 23 -0.82 -17.46 6.03
N THR A 24 -0.77 -16.75 4.91
CA THR A 24 0.00 -17.17 3.73
C THR A 24 0.88 -16.04 3.26
N ILE A 25 2.08 -16.39 2.81
CA ILE A 25 3.07 -15.46 2.26
C ILE A 25 3.39 -15.94 0.85
N THR A 26 3.30 -15.04 -0.12
CA THR A 26 3.56 -15.34 -1.53
C THR A 26 4.33 -14.19 -2.19
N LYS A 27 5.09 -14.48 -3.24
CA LYS A 27 5.73 -13.41 -4.04
C LYS A 27 4.66 -12.59 -4.75
N CYS A 28 4.77 -11.26 -4.68
CA CYS A 28 3.93 -10.37 -5.47
C CYS A 28 4.35 -10.46 -6.94
N SER A 29 3.42 -10.78 -7.84
CA SER A 29 3.67 -10.85 -9.28
C SER A 29 3.72 -9.47 -9.97
N SER A 30 3.45 -8.40 -9.23
CA SER A 30 3.35 -7.03 -9.72
C SER A 30 4.44 -6.15 -9.11
N VAL A 31 4.80 -5.08 -9.81
CA VAL A 31 5.65 -4.03 -9.25
C VAL A 31 4.80 -3.22 -8.26
N VAL A 32 5.26 -3.13 -7.03
CA VAL A 32 4.66 -2.32 -5.97
C VAL A 32 5.35 -0.96 -5.95
N ILE A 33 4.57 0.10 -6.03
CA ILE A 33 5.05 1.48 -5.85
C ILE A 33 4.36 2.08 -4.62
N VAL A 34 5.17 2.61 -3.70
CA VAL A 34 4.71 3.38 -2.54
C VAL A 34 5.02 4.85 -2.75
N LYS A 35 3.99 5.67 -2.75
CA LYS A 35 4.13 7.13 -2.83
C LYS A 35 3.00 7.85 -2.12
N LYS A 36 3.28 9.09 -1.71
CA LYS A 36 2.29 10.05 -1.21
C LYS A 36 2.45 11.38 -1.95
N GLY A 37 1.47 11.73 -2.77
CA GLY A 37 1.60 12.87 -3.68
C GLY A 37 2.78 12.69 -4.65
N GLN A 38 3.75 13.60 -4.58
CA GLN A 38 5.00 13.56 -5.35
C GLN A 38 6.16 12.88 -4.63
N LEU A 39 6.00 12.52 -3.35
CA LEU A 39 7.03 11.81 -2.59
C LEU A 39 7.00 10.32 -2.95
N HIS A 40 8.03 9.85 -3.65
CA HIS A 40 8.24 8.45 -3.97
C HIS A 40 9.11 7.81 -2.89
N ILE A 41 8.59 6.78 -2.21
CA ILE A 41 9.24 6.17 -1.05
C ILE A 41 9.84 4.81 -1.40
N ALA A 42 9.13 4.02 -2.22
CA ALA A 42 9.59 2.71 -2.62
C ALA A 42 9.08 2.31 -4.00
N ARG A 43 9.87 1.47 -4.69
CA ARG A 43 9.47 0.77 -5.91
C ARG A 43 10.16 -0.59 -5.93
N THR A 44 9.38 -1.66 -5.87
CA THR A 44 9.92 -3.02 -5.83
C THR A 44 9.20 -3.96 -6.79
N GLY A 45 9.94 -4.89 -7.39
CA GLY A 45 9.38 -6.07 -8.07
C GLY A 45 9.52 -7.35 -7.24
N ALA A 46 10.00 -7.24 -6.00
CA ALA A 46 10.35 -8.33 -5.10
C ALA A 46 9.54 -8.30 -3.79
N ALA A 47 8.41 -7.59 -3.78
CA ALA A 47 7.51 -7.57 -2.63
C ALA A 47 6.97 -8.98 -2.32
N LEU A 48 6.75 -9.23 -1.03
CA LEU A 48 5.95 -10.35 -0.55
C LEU A 48 4.54 -9.85 -0.27
N THR A 49 3.55 -10.70 -0.53
CA THR A 49 2.14 -10.46 -0.19
C THR A 49 1.76 -11.41 0.93
N LEU A 50 1.41 -10.84 2.07
CA LEU A 50 0.87 -11.56 3.21
C LEU A 50 -0.66 -11.43 3.19
N ALA A 51 -1.34 -12.57 3.15
CA ALA A 51 -2.79 -12.64 3.36
C ALA A 51 -3.07 -13.34 4.69
N GLU A 52 -3.98 -12.79 5.47
CA GLU A 52 -4.33 -13.25 6.81
C GLU A 52 -5.84 -13.31 6.96
N ALA A 53 -6.37 -14.51 7.16
CA ALA A 53 -7.80 -14.77 7.27
C ALA A 53 -8.60 -14.01 6.18
N SER A 54 -9.54 -13.16 6.60
CA SER A 54 -10.34 -12.32 5.71
C SER A 54 -9.83 -10.87 5.56
N TYR A 55 -8.66 -10.54 6.11
CA TYR A 55 -8.12 -9.19 6.04
C TYR A 55 -7.58 -8.87 4.63
N PRO A 56 -7.62 -7.59 4.22
CA PRO A 56 -6.99 -7.17 2.97
C PRO A 56 -5.49 -7.52 2.96
N PRO A 57 -4.95 -8.01 1.82
CA PRO A 57 -3.56 -8.40 1.74
C PRO A 57 -2.61 -7.21 1.90
N VAL A 58 -1.53 -7.46 2.62
CA VAL A 58 -0.46 -6.51 2.93
C VAL A 58 0.77 -6.84 2.09
N HIS A 59 1.37 -5.80 1.51
CA HIS A 59 2.62 -5.95 0.77
C HIS A 59 3.80 -5.57 1.67
N TYR A 60 4.72 -6.50 1.83
CA TYR A 60 5.99 -6.35 2.52
C TYR A 60 7.08 -6.09 1.47
N ILE A 61 7.78 -4.98 1.62
CA ILE A 61 8.77 -4.47 0.67
C ILE A 61 10.16 -4.68 1.27
N PRO A 62 11.12 -5.24 0.51
CA PRO A 62 12.48 -5.41 1.01
C PRO A 62 13.14 -4.05 1.24
N PRO A 63 13.95 -3.89 2.30
CA PRO A 63 14.53 -2.60 2.67
C PRO A 63 15.43 -1.99 1.58
N GLN A 64 16.08 -2.81 0.75
CA GLN A 64 16.91 -2.29 -0.36
C GLN A 64 16.13 -1.54 -1.45
N ASP A 65 14.81 -1.74 -1.54
CA ASP A 65 13.95 -1.09 -2.54
C ASP A 65 13.18 0.13 -1.95
N ILE A 66 13.53 0.51 -0.72
CA ILE A 66 12.94 1.61 0.03
C ILE A 66 14.01 2.69 0.23
N ASP A 67 13.64 3.94 -0.01
CA ASP A 67 14.48 5.06 0.41
C ASP A 67 14.37 5.23 1.94
N MET A 68 15.21 4.48 2.66
CA MET A 68 15.27 4.49 4.11
C MET A 68 15.68 5.85 4.69
N SER A 69 16.28 6.74 3.90
CA SER A 69 16.62 8.10 4.35
C SER A 69 15.39 8.97 4.60
N LEU A 70 14.24 8.58 4.06
CA LEU A 70 12.94 9.23 4.30
C LEU A 70 12.25 8.74 5.58
N LEU A 71 12.79 7.70 6.22
CA LEU A 71 12.18 7.04 7.38
C LEU A 71 12.97 7.33 8.66
N GLU A 72 12.25 7.48 9.77
CA GLU A 72 12.82 7.64 11.10
C GLU A 72 12.22 6.61 12.06
N ARG A 73 13.06 5.88 12.81
CA ARG A 73 12.59 4.85 13.74
C ARG A 73 11.77 5.48 14.86
N SER A 74 10.59 4.92 15.11
CA SER A 74 9.73 5.28 16.22
C SER A 74 10.04 4.42 17.46
N GLN A 75 9.74 4.96 18.64
CA GLN A 75 9.74 4.17 19.89
C GLN A 75 8.48 3.32 20.03
N HIS A 76 7.50 3.47 19.13
CA HIS A 76 6.27 2.70 19.15
C HIS A 76 6.51 1.26 18.70
N THR A 77 5.98 0.32 19.48
CA THR A 77 5.94 -1.11 19.14
C THR A 77 4.57 -1.68 19.46
N THR A 78 4.21 -2.76 18.78
CA THR A 78 3.00 -3.54 19.06
C THR A 78 3.32 -5.03 19.02
N TYR A 79 2.48 -5.85 19.65
CA TYR A 79 2.65 -7.29 19.67
C TYR A 79 1.51 -8.00 18.94
N CYS A 80 1.86 -8.91 18.03
CA CYS A 80 0.92 -9.80 17.35
C CYS A 80 1.21 -11.25 17.76
N PRO A 81 0.22 -12.00 18.27
CA PRO A 81 0.44 -13.38 18.73
C PRO A 81 0.86 -14.35 17.61
N TYR A 82 0.62 -14.01 16.34
CA TYR A 82 1.02 -14.82 15.19
C TYR A 82 2.35 -14.40 14.54
N LYS A 83 2.82 -13.17 14.79
CA LYS A 83 3.93 -12.58 14.02
C LYS A 83 5.07 -12.08 14.89
N GLY A 84 4.84 -11.84 16.18
CA GLY A 84 5.83 -11.31 17.11
C GLY A 84 5.68 -9.80 17.31
N GLU A 85 6.81 -9.15 17.60
CA GLU A 85 6.86 -7.72 17.87
C GLU A 85 7.01 -6.91 16.57
N ALA A 86 6.08 -5.98 16.35
CA ALA A 86 6.16 -5.02 15.27
C ALA A 86 6.85 -3.74 15.74
N SER A 87 7.82 -3.28 14.97
CA SER A 87 8.47 -1.98 15.14
C SER A 87 8.01 -1.00 14.07
N TYR A 88 7.95 0.28 14.41
CA TYR A 88 7.38 1.29 13.54
C TYR A 88 8.39 2.36 13.13
N TYR A 89 8.17 2.93 11.95
CA TYR A 89 8.85 4.13 11.47
C TYR A 89 7.83 5.23 11.20
N ARG A 90 8.30 6.46 11.30
CA ARG A 90 7.59 7.63 10.79
C ARG A 90 8.25 8.17 9.53
N ILE A 91 7.50 8.95 8.76
CA ILE A 91 8.00 9.71 7.60
C ILE A 91 7.92 11.20 7.93
N PRO A 92 9.02 11.85 8.35
CA PRO A 92 8.99 13.22 8.87
C PRO A 92 8.41 14.24 7.88
N ALA A 93 8.68 14.07 6.59
CA ALA A 93 8.18 14.94 5.52
C ALA A 93 6.64 14.99 5.40
N LEU A 94 5.93 14.06 6.05
CA LEU A 94 4.47 13.97 6.02
C LEU A 94 3.78 14.52 7.27
N GLY A 95 4.52 14.98 8.29
CA GLY A 95 3.97 15.44 9.56
C GLY A 95 3.17 14.35 10.29
N GLU A 96 2.05 14.72 10.90
CA GLU A 96 1.16 13.82 11.64
C GLU A 96 0.73 12.57 10.83
N PRO A 97 0.27 12.68 9.56
CA PRO A 97 -0.01 11.51 8.72
C PRO A 97 1.20 10.59 8.42
N GLY A 98 2.41 10.98 8.79
CA GLY A 98 3.60 10.16 8.67
C GLY A 98 3.90 9.32 9.92
N LEU A 99 3.29 9.62 11.06
CA LEU A 99 3.57 8.95 12.33
C LEU A 99 3.16 7.47 12.31
N ASN A 100 4.10 6.60 12.70
CA ASN A 100 3.91 5.14 12.78
C ASN A 100 3.24 4.53 11.53
N SER A 101 3.47 5.15 10.37
CA SER A 101 2.75 4.82 9.13
C SER A 101 3.39 3.66 8.36
N VAL A 102 4.56 3.22 8.82
CA VAL A 102 5.35 2.12 8.28
C VAL A 102 5.70 1.18 9.44
N TRP A 103 5.59 -0.11 9.24
CA TRP A 103 5.97 -1.11 10.25
C TRP A 103 6.83 -2.23 9.66
N THR A 104 7.56 -2.90 10.54
CA THR A 104 8.39 -4.07 10.24
C THR A 104 8.30 -5.09 11.36
N TYR A 105 8.49 -6.36 11.03
CA TYR A 105 8.79 -7.39 12.00
C TYR A 105 10.27 -7.74 11.84
N GLU A 106 11.13 -7.28 12.76
CA GLU A 106 12.58 -7.49 12.65
C GLU A 106 12.96 -8.94 12.99
N THR A 107 12.32 -9.48 14.01
CA THR A 107 12.49 -10.87 14.48
C THR A 107 11.12 -11.54 14.59
N PRO A 108 10.45 -11.82 13.46
CA PRO A 108 9.16 -12.49 13.47
C PRO A 108 9.26 -13.93 13.98
N PHE A 109 8.11 -14.53 14.29
CA PHE A 109 8.05 -15.97 14.56
C PHE A 109 8.35 -16.80 13.31
N GLU A 110 8.83 -18.03 13.52
CA GLU A 110 9.29 -18.94 12.46
C GLU A 110 8.28 -19.14 11.34
N THR A 111 6.99 -19.22 11.68
CA THR A 111 5.88 -19.41 10.72
C THR A 111 5.72 -18.29 9.71
N VAL A 112 6.30 -17.11 9.98
CA VAL A 112 6.27 -15.94 9.11
C VAL A 112 7.68 -15.33 8.96
N SER A 113 8.72 -16.16 9.08
CA SER A 113 10.12 -15.73 8.99
C SER A 113 10.49 -15.09 7.66
N GLU A 114 9.76 -15.40 6.58
CA GLU A 114 9.96 -14.83 5.24
C GLU A 114 9.85 -13.30 5.19
N ILE A 115 9.07 -12.67 6.08
CA ILE A 115 8.92 -11.20 6.12
C ILE A 115 9.90 -10.52 7.07
N ALA A 116 10.87 -11.23 7.63
CA ALA A 116 11.83 -10.67 8.57
C ALA A 116 12.56 -9.45 7.97
N GLY A 117 12.43 -8.31 8.62
CA GLY A 117 13.05 -7.05 8.23
C GLY A 117 12.40 -6.36 7.01
N TYR A 118 11.37 -6.95 6.38
CA TYR A 118 10.61 -6.28 5.33
C TYR A 118 9.66 -5.24 5.94
N LEU A 119 9.41 -4.16 5.19
CA LEU A 119 8.58 -3.04 5.66
C LEU A 119 7.23 -3.02 4.93
N ALA A 120 6.17 -2.71 5.66
CA ALA A 120 4.82 -2.54 5.15
C ALA A 120 4.26 -1.15 5.48
N PHE A 121 3.31 -0.68 4.67
CA PHE A 121 2.78 0.68 4.69
C PHE A 121 1.25 0.66 4.81
N TYR A 122 0.66 1.55 5.61
CA TYR A 122 -0.80 1.61 5.75
C TYR A 122 -1.47 2.15 4.48
N ARG A 123 -2.32 1.33 3.84
CA ARG A 123 -3.01 1.68 2.58
C ARG A 123 -3.80 2.99 2.65
N THR A 124 -4.30 3.37 3.81
CA THR A 124 -5.06 4.61 4.01
C THR A 124 -4.21 5.86 3.80
N ASP A 125 -2.91 5.77 4.04
CA ASP A 125 -2.01 6.92 3.99
C ASP A 125 -1.23 7.02 2.67
N TYR A 126 -1.24 5.95 1.87
CA TYR A 126 -0.40 5.78 0.68
C TYR A 126 -1.19 5.27 -0.52
N ARG A 127 -0.87 5.83 -1.69
CA ARG A 127 -1.33 5.24 -2.95
C ARG A 127 -0.37 4.11 -3.33
N LEU A 128 -0.71 2.90 -2.93
CA LEU A 128 -0.11 1.69 -3.46
C LEU A 128 -0.59 1.46 -4.90
N SER A 129 0.33 1.55 -5.85
CA SER A 129 0.05 1.21 -7.25
C SER A 129 0.69 -0.12 -7.57
N LEU A 130 -0.13 -1.11 -7.92
CA LEU A 130 0.33 -2.38 -8.46
C LEU A 130 0.43 -2.21 -9.98
N LEU A 131 1.65 -2.11 -10.51
CA LEU A 131 1.87 -2.21 -11.94
C LEU A 131 2.09 -3.68 -12.26
N THR A 132 1.11 -4.31 -12.89
CA THR A 132 1.25 -5.69 -13.35
C THR A 132 2.47 -5.75 -14.27
N ARG A 133 3.44 -6.59 -13.93
CA ARG A 133 4.54 -6.87 -14.86
C ARG A 133 3.90 -7.60 -16.05
N PRO A 134 4.11 -7.19 -17.31
CA PRO A 134 3.75 -8.06 -18.41
C PRO A 134 4.52 -9.36 -18.18
N GLN A 135 3.79 -10.47 -18.06
CA GLN A 135 4.41 -11.79 -18.11
C GLN A 135 5.25 -11.84 -19.39
N PRO A 136 6.49 -12.36 -19.38
CA PRO A 136 7.15 -12.70 -20.63
C PRO A 136 6.25 -13.69 -21.34
N THR A 137 5.51 -13.22 -22.35
CA THR A 137 4.64 -14.07 -23.14
C THR A 137 5.55 -15.02 -23.91
N ALA A 138 5.51 -16.30 -23.57
CA ALA A 138 6.02 -17.33 -24.46
C ALA A 138 5.34 -17.15 -25.83
N HIS A 139 6.17 -17.13 -26.86
CA HIS A 139 5.81 -16.78 -28.23
C HIS A 139 4.81 -17.79 -28.85
N ASN A 140 3.89 -17.28 -29.70
CA ASN A 140 2.94 -17.95 -30.62
C ASN A 140 1.64 -18.51 -29.99
N SER A 141 0.40 -18.16 -30.42
CA SER A 141 -0.09 -17.79 -31.76
C SER A 141 -1.44 -17.03 -31.73
N ARG A 142 -1.53 -15.91 -32.48
CA ARG A 142 -2.69 -15.27 -33.18
C ARG A 142 -3.98 -14.83 -32.41
N PRO A 143 -4.71 -13.83 -32.94
CA PRO A 143 -5.48 -12.89 -32.12
C PRO A 143 -6.95 -13.28 -31.94
N ILE A 144 -7.53 -12.93 -30.80
CA ILE A 144 -8.98 -12.86 -30.62
C ILE A 144 -9.34 -11.42 -30.27
N LEU A 145 -9.85 -10.69 -31.27
CA LEU A 145 -10.69 -9.53 -31.04
C LEU A 145 -12.04 -10.03 -30.52
N ARG A 146 -12.37 -9.78 -29.25
CA ARG A 146 -13.72 -9.38 -28.89
C ARG A 146 -13.80 -8.67 -27.54
N MET A 147 -14.41 -7.50 -27.64
CA MET A 147 -14.72 -6.50 -26.64
C MET A 147 -15.90 -6.93 -25.76
N ASN A 148 -15.92 -6.47 -24.50
CA ASN A 148 -17.08 -5.88 -23.79
C ASN A 148 -16.66 -5.47 -22.37
N ARG A 149 -16.53 -4.16 -22.10
CA ARG A 149 -17.58 -3.30 -21.53
C ARG A 149 -18.03 -3.77 -20.14
N TRP A 150 -17.42 -3.24 -19.08
CA TRP A 150 -18.06 -2.85 -17.80
C TRP A 150 -17.11 -1.86 -17.09
N TYR A 151 -17.05 -0.64 -17.63
CA TYR A 151 -16.45 0.53 -16.97
C TYR A 151 -17.48 1.66 -17.05
N SER A 152 -18.45 1.60 -16.14
CA SER A 152 -19.39 2.67 -15.84
C SER A 152 -20.14 2.23 -14.60
N TYR A 153 -19.80 2.79 -13.44
CA TYR A 153 -20.73 3.23 -12.40
C TYR A 153 -19.87 3.70 -11.20
N VAL A 154 -20.17 4.92 -10.74
CA VAL A 154 -19.59 5.58 -9.54
C VAL A 154 -18.21 6.22 -9.71
N VAL A 155 -18.10 7.28 -10.52
CA VAL A 155 -17.55 8.58 -10.08
C VAL A 155 -18.11 9.67 -10.99
N ASN A 156 -19.19 10.32 -10.58
CA ASN A 156 -19.56 11.65 -11.06
C ASN A 156 -19.96 12.44 -9.82
N ILE A 157 -19.20 13.49 -9.50
CA ILE A 157 -19.64 14.76 -8.88
C ILE A 157 -18.36 15.57 -8.54
N ILE A 158 -18.28 16.77 -9.15
CA ILE A 158 -17.42 17.95 -8.87
C ILE A 158 -16.20 18.21 -9.79
N ARG A 159 -16.40 19.30 -10.58
CA ARG A 159 -15.47 20.29 -11.17
C ARG A 159 -14.84 20.04 -12.55
N LYS A 160 -15.57 20.45 -13.59
CA LYS A 160 -14.97 21.01 -14.82
C LYS A 160 -14.78 22.53 -14.69
N ARG A 161 -13.54 22.96 -14.93
CA ARG A 161 -13.00 24.33 -15.05
C ARG A 161 -13.64 25.07 -16.23
N ASN A 162 -14.07 26.31 -16.06
CA ASN A 162 -13.34 27.57 -16.29
C ASN A 162 -12.90 27.80 -17.75
N VAL A 163 -13.64 28.71 -18.39
CA VAL A 163 -13.28 29.74 -19.37
C VAL A 163 -11.98 29.54 -20.15
N ARG A 164 -12.11 29.42 -21.48
CA ARG A 164 -11.47 30.26 -22.50
C ARG A 164 -11.81 29.72 -23.89
N ASN A 165 -12.68 30.42 -24.62
CA ASN A 165 -12.78 30.32 -26.07
C ASN A 165 -12.60 31.74 -26.63
N LEU A 166 -11.48 31.97 -27.29
CA LEU A 166 -11.18 33.18 -28.06
C LEU A 166 -11.20 32.78 -29.53
N SER A 167 -12.22 33.24 -30.26
CA SER A 167 -12.12 33.56 -31.68
C SER A 167 -13.39 34.27 -32.14
N ARG A 168 -13.23 35.51 -32.61
CA ARG A 168 -14.17 36.37 -33.35
C ARG A 168 -13.38 36.90 -34.58
N PRO A 169 -14.01 37.50 -35.61
CA PRO A 169 -15.14 37.08 -36.46
C PRO A 169 -14.73 37.24 -37.97
N PRO A 170 -15.63 37.33 -38.99
CA PRO A 170 -16.31 38.61 -39.27
C PRO A 170 -17.74 38.55 -39.92
N PHE A 171 -18.48 39.64 -39.66
CA PHE A 171 -19.42 40.41 -40.51
C PHE A 171 -20.73 39.85 -41.15
N MET A 172 -21.82 40.60 -40.88
CA MET A 172 -23.01 40.95 -41.72
C MET A 172 -24.03 39.84 -42.06
N ALA A 173 -25.35 40.06 -42.08
CA ALA A 173 -26.19 41.23 -41.89
C ALA A 173 -27.65 40.79 -41.61
N SER A 174 -28.45 41.78 -41.16
CA SER A 174 -29.86 42.03 -41.51
C SER A 174 -30.99 41.15 -40.92
N ASN A 175 -31.77 41.82 -40.03
CA ASN A 175 -33.15 42.28 -40.25
C ASN A 175 -34.37 41.58 -39.58
N TRP A 176 -35.12 42.40 -38.81
CA TRP A 176 -36.60 42.47 -38.59
C TRP A 176 -37.25 41.28 -37.86
N LYS A 177 -38.20 41.35 -36.92
CA LYS A 177 -39.24 42.28 -36.35
C LYS A 177 -39.53 41.70 -34.93
N GLU A 178 -40.18 42.31 -33.94
CA GLU A 178 -41.02 43.48 -33.69
C GLU A 178 -40.94 43.74 -32.17
#